data_AF-A0A2K2V5E5-F1
#
_entry.id   AF-A0A2K2V5E5-F1
#
_cell.length_a   1.000
_cell.length_b   1.000
_cell.length_c   1.000
_cell.angle_alpha   90.00
_cell.angle_beta   90.00
_cell.angle_gamma   90.00
#
_symmetry.space_group_name_H-M   'P 1'
#
loop_
_entity.id
_entity.type
_entity.pdbx_description
1 polymer ?
#
loop_
_entity_poly.entity_id
_entity_poly.type
_entity_poly.pdbx_seq_one_letter_code
_entity_poly.pdbx_strand_id
1 'polypeptide(L)'
;EIVESGSYGRMKLKWVPLGRIGVHVPEYPDSAYISTMISHVVPAMIAGVDEIAVFTPPLENGEVNPVLLATAKLLGVKEVYRIGGPIAVAVMAYGTQSIQAVDKIFGAGDNYFMAAKQIVAQDTRIDMPSGPSENLIIADESSNLDRVLLDLISQAEHLDSMTILLTDSEDFAYRVVEMLESSLLEAGNAVISDNMKNTFILIFDDINDIVEAVNVISPERVAIFTSNAASIASKINNAGAVFINTPSAFGDYGVGMNQQLPSSGFARSFGALTVLDFMKPLYEIELNNNGINDLKIFVEKMALLEGFPLHAKAIREF
;
A
#
# COMPACT_ATOMS: atom_id res chain seq x y z
N GLU A 1 -16.07 6.80 -16.01
CA GLU A 1 -15.86 6.26 -17.38
C GLU A 1 -15.34 7.37 -18.28
N ILE A 2 -14.58 7.03 -19.31
CA ILE A 2 -14.09 7.98 -20.34
C ILE A 2 -14.61 7.47 -21.69
N VAL A 3 -15.22 8.35 -22.48
CA VAL A 3 -15.73 8.04 -23.82
C VAL A 3 -15.05 8.93 -24.83
N GLU A 4 -14.39 8.31 -25.81
CA GLU A 4 -13.79 8.99 -26.95
C GLU A 4 -14.53 8.59 -28.22
N SER A 5 -15.15 9.57 -28.87
CA SER A 5 -15.79 9.39 -30.17
C SER A 5 -14.96 10.15 -31.21
N GLY A 6 -14.55 9.45 -32.26
CA GLY A 6 -13.73 9.99 -33.34
C GLY A 6 -14.27 9.65 -34.72
N SER A 7 -13.52 10.03 -35.76
CA SER A 7 -13.87 9.75 -37.15
C SER A 7 -14.05 8.26 -37.43
N TYR A 8 -13.40 7.38 -36.66
CA TYR A 8 -13.37 5.92 -36.85
C TYR A 8 -14.37 5.14 -35.99
N GLY A 9 -15.10 5.81 -35.10
CA GLY A 9 -16.07 5.17 -34.23
C GLY A 9 -15.94 5.67 -32.80
N ARG A 10 -16.20 4.76 -31.85
CA ARG A 10 -16.24 5.06 -30.42
C ARG A 10 -15.38 4.07 -29.64
N MET A 11 -14.58 4.59 -28.72
CA MET A 11 -13.90 3.83 -27.68
C MET A 11 -14.37 4.31 -26.32
N LYS A 12 -14.64 3.40 -25.40
CA LYS A 12 -15.05 3.69 -24.04
C LYS A 12 -14.18 2.92 -23.05
N LEU A 13 -13.55 3.64 -22.13
CA LEU A 13 -12.82 3.09 -21.00
C LEU A 13 -13.71 3.14 -19.75
N LYS A 14 -14.10 1.96 -19.26
CA LYS A 14 -14.86 1.79 -18.01
C LYS A 14 -13.92 1.34 -16.89
N TRP A 15 -14.19 1.81 -15.68
CA TRP A 15 -13.62 1.24 -14.47
C TRP A 15 -14.66 0.31 -13.88
N VAL A 16 -14.35 -0.98 -13.80
CA VAL A 16 -15.25 -2.02 -13.33
C VAL A 16 -14.75 -2.53 -11.98
N PRO A 17 -15.58 -2.57 -10.92
CA PRO A 17 -15.16 -3.13 -9.64
C PRO A 17 -14.77 -4.61 -9.77
N LEU A 18 -13.92 -5.05 -8.84
CA LEU A 18 -13.69 -6.48 -8.63
C LEU A 18 -14.96 -7.14 -8.06
N GLY A 19 -15.18 -8.41 -8.38
CA GLY A 19 -16.38 -9.13 -7.91
C GLY A 19 -16.24 -9.54 -6.45
N ARG A 20 -15.15 -10.24 -6.12
CA ARG A 20 -14.87 -10.73 -4.77
C ARG A 20 -13.44 -10.42 -4.35
N ILE A 21 -13.25 -9.87 -3.16
CA ILE A 21 -11.91 -9.60 -2.59
C ILE A 21 -11.72 -10.29 -1.25
N GLY A 22 -10.47 -10.63 -0.95
CA GLY A 22 -10.05 -11.09 0.37
C GLY A 22 -9.21 -10.01 1.06
N VAL A 23 -9.54 -9.68 2.31
CA VAL A 23 -8.80 -8.69 3.11
C VAL A 23 -8.28 -9.39 4.36
N HIS A 24 -6.96 -9.49 4.49
CA HIS A 24 -6.36 -9.90 5.76
C HIS A 24 -6.26 -8.71 6.71
N VAL A 25 -6.77 -8.87 7.92
CA VAL A 25 -6.70 -7.88 8.98
C VAL A 25 -5.94 -8.52 10.14
N PRO A 26 -4.74 -8.02 10.49
CA PRO A 26 -3.98 -8.53 11.62
C PRO A 26 -4.72 -8.38 12.95
N GLU A 27 -4.46 -9.31 13.85
CA GLU A 27 -5.01 -9.31 15.19
C GLU A 27 -4.02 -9.99 16.14
N TYR A 28 -3.82 -9.36 17.30
CA TYR A 28 -2.94 -9.82 18.36
C TYR A 28 -3.66 -9.69 19.71
N PRO A 29 -3.23 -10.40 20.77
CA PRO A 29 -3.91 -10.42 22.07
C PRO A 29 -4.33 -9.05 22.60
N ASP A 30 -3.47 -8.04 22.46
CA ASP A 30 -3.71 -6.69 22.97
C ASP A 30 -3.97 -5.64 21.87
N SER A 31 -4.20 -6.07 20.62
CA SER A 31 -4.32 -5.13 19.50
C SER A 31 -5.25 -5.64 18.39
N ALA A 32 -6.37 -4.94 18.21
CA ALA A 32 -7.29 -5.15 17.10
C ALA A 32 -7.12 -4.05 16.05
N TYR A 33 -6.73 -4.44 14.83
CA TYR A 33 -6.35 -3.50 13.77
C TYR A 33 -7.60 -3.00 13.00
N ILE A 34 -8.50 -2.31 13.72
CA ILE A 34 -9.73 -1.77 13.13
C ILE A 34 -9.45 -0.73 12.04
N SER A 35 -8.37 0.03 12.18
CA SER A 35 -7.92 0.97 11.14
C SER A 35 -7.62 0.22 9.85
N THR A 36 -6.95 -0.94 9.92
CA THR A 36 -6.62 -1.76 8.75
C THR A 36 -7.89 -2.24 8.06
N MET A 37 -8.88 -2.70 8.81
CA MET A 37 -10.17 -3.06 8.24
C MET A 37 -10.83 -1.88 7.52
N ILE A 38 -10.93 -0.72 8.17
CA ILE A 38 -11.54 0.48 7.59
C ILE A 38 -10.80 0.89 6.31
N SER A 39 -9.47 0.94 6.35
CA SER A 39 -8.61 1.36 5.24
C SER A 39 -8.72 0.48 3.98
N HIS A 40 -9.18 -0.77 4.11
CA HIS A 40 -9.38 -1.66 2.96
C HIS A 40 -10.85 -1.78 2.56
N VAL A 41 -11.75 -1.93 3.52
CA VAL A 41 -13.17 -2.19 3.25
C VAL A 41 -13.87 -0.93 2.74
N VAL A 42 -13.58 0.25 3.30
CA VAL A 42 -14.23 1.50 2.85
C VAL A 42 -13.93 1.82 1.38
N PRO A 43 -12.68 1.83 0.88
CA PRO A 43 -12.43 2.06 -0.54
C PRO A 43 -12.99 0.94 -1.43
N ALA A 44 -13.02 -0.31 -0.99
CA ALA A 44 -13.68 -1.40 -1.72
C ALA A 44 -15.19 -1.15 -1.90
N MET A 45 -15.86 -0.70 -0.83
CA MET A 45 -17.28 -0.33 -0.89
C MET A 45 -17.52 0.86 -1.81
N ILE A 46 -16.65 1.89 -1.78
CA ILE A 46 -16.74 3.05 -2.67
C ILE A 46 -16.53 2.63 -4.13
N ALA A 47 -15.61 1.69 -4.39
CA ALA A 47 -15.37 1.15 -5.73
C ALA A 47 -16.56 0.33 -6.25
N GLY A 48 -17.40 -0.21 -5.35
CA GLY A 48 -18.55 -1.03 -5.68
C GLY A 48 -18.23 -2.53 -5.75
N VAL A 49 -17.29 -3.01 -4.92
CA VAL A 49 -17.00 -4.44 -4.79
C VAL A 49 -18.19 -5.15 -4.13
N ASP A 50 -18.68 -6.21 -4.76
CA ASP A 50 -19.90 -6.92 -4.35
C ASP A 50 -19.68 -7.81 -3.11
N GLU A 51 -18.54 -8.53 -3.08
CA GLU A 51 -18.23 -9.50 -2.03
C GLU A 51 -16.88 -9.22 -1.37
N ILE A 52 -16.90 -9.04 -0.05
CA ILE A 52 -15.71 -8.75 0.77
C ILE A 52 -15.62 -9.81 1.86
N ALA A 53 -14.58 -10.64 1.79
CA ALA A 53 -14.26 -11.64 2.79
C ALA A 53 -13.08 -11.16 3.66
N VAL A 54 -13.31 -11.02 4.96
CA VAL A 54 -12.27 -10.65 5.93
C VAL A 54 -11.64 -11.91 6.52
N PHE A 55 -10.33 -11.93 6.59
CA PHE A 55 -9.52 -12.97 7.21
C PHE A 55 -8.74 -12.37 8.38
N THR A 56 -8.84 -12.97 9.56
CA THR A 56 -8.11 -12.54 10.76
C THR A 56 -7.59 -13.77 11.50
N PRO A 57 -6.35 -13.77 12.01
CA PRO A 57 -5.90 -14.84 12.89
C PRO A 57 -6.78 -14.88 14.15
N PRO A 58 -7.21 -16.07 14.61
CA PRO A 58 -7.89 -16.17 15.90
C PRO A 58 -6.93 -15.85 17.04
N LEU A 59 -7.46 -15.29 18.12
CA LEU A 59 -6.78 -15.17 19.41
C LEU A 59 -6.45 -16.56 19.99
N GLU A 60 -5.61 -16.63 21.03
CA GLU A 60 -5.21 -17.90 21.67
C GLU A 60 -6.41 -18.74 22.15
N ASN A 61 -7.51 -18.09 22.52
CA ASN A 61 -8.76 -18.74 22.92
C ASN A 61 -9.64 -19.21 21.74
N GLY A 62 -9.21 -19.01 20.49
CA GLY A 62 -9.94 -19.36 19.27
C GLY A 62 -11.00 -18.35 18.82
N GLU A 63 -11.11 -17.21 19.52
CA GLU A 63 -12.08 -16.16 19.24
C GLU A 63 -11.48 -15.02 18.39
N VAL A 64 -12.36 -14.10 17.97
CA VAL A 64 -11.99 -12.82 17.35
C VAL A 64 -12.40 -11.70 18.31
N ASN A 65 -11.59 -10.66 18.39
CA ASN A 65 -11.84 -9.50 19.23
C ASN A 65 -13.22 -8.90 18.88
N PRO A 66 -14.10 -8.72 19.88
CA PRO A 66 -15.44 -8.19 19.64
C PRO A 66 -15.46 -6.82 18.95
N VAL A 67 -14.43 -5.99 19.14
CA VAL A 67 -14.31 -4.68 18.48
C VAL A 67 -14.06 -4.84 16.98
N LEU A 68 -13.27 -5.84 16.58
CA LEU A 68 -13.04 -6.16 15.17
C LEU A 68 -14.34 -6.64 14.50
N LEU A 69 -15.08 -7.53 15.16
CA LEU A 69 -16.39 -8.01 14.68
C LEU A 69 -17.44 -6.89 14.63
N ALA A 70 -17.46 -5.99 15.61
CA ALA A 70 -18.34 -4.83 15.62
C ALA A 70 -18.02 -3.90 14.44
N THR A 71 -16.74 -3.68 14.14
CA THR A 71 -16.27 -2.90 12.98
C THR A 71 -16.72 -3.56 11.67
N ALA A 72 -16.51 -4.87 11.52
CA ALA A 72 -16.95 -5.62 10.35
C ALA A 72 -18.47 -5.47 10.12
N LYS A 73 -19.26 -5.57 11.20
CA LYS A 73 -20.72 -5.37 11.15
C LYS A 73 -21.12 -3.96 10.74
N LEU A 74 -20.45 -2.93 11.28
CA LEU A 74 -20.71 -1.53 10.92
C LEU A 74 -20.40 -1.24 9.45
N LEU A 75 -19.36 -1.90 8.90
CA LEU A 75 -18.97 -1.79 7.49
C LEU A 75 -19.80 -2.71 6.56
N GLY A 76 -20.73 -3.51 7.11
CA GLY A 76 -21.57 -4.40 6.32
C GLY A 76 -20.85 -5.64 5.77
N VAL A 77 -19.67 -5.98 6.32
CA VAL A 77 -18.95 -7.22 5.98
C VAL A 77 -19.77 -8.42 6.46
N LYS A 78 -20.00 -9.37 5.54
CA LYS A 78 -20.83 -10.57 5.81
C LYS A 78 -20.01 -11.81 6.16
N GLU A 79 -18.75 -11.83 5.75
CA GLU A 79 -17.88 -13.00 5.86
C GLU A 79 -16.62 -12.61 6.63
N VAL A 80 -16.45 -13.22 7.81
CA VAL A 80 -15.23 -13.10 8.63
C VAL A 80 -14.73 -14.50 8.95
N TYR A 81 -13.50 -14.79 8.55
CA TYR A 81 -12.85 -16.09 8.72
C TYR A 81 -11.72 -15.99 9.73
N ARG A 82 -11.74 -16.92 10.68
CA ARG A 82 -10.71 -17.10 11.73
C ARG A 82 -9.49 -17.84 11.19
N ILE A 83 -8.84 -17.24 10.21
CA ILE A 83 -7.70 -17.80 9.51
C ILE A 83 -6.71 -16.65 9.26
N GLY A 84 -5.46 -16.82 9.68
CA GLY A 84 -4.39 -15.86 9.45
C GLY A 84 -3.18 -16.45 8.74
N GLY A 85 -2.17 -15.61 8.52
CA GLY A 85 -0.87 -16.03 8.00
C GLY A 85 -0.92 -16.62 6.59
N PRO A 86 0.09 -17.41 6.19
CA PRO A 86 0.16 -18.04 4.86
C PRO A 86 -1.07 -18.87 4.48
N ILE A 87 -1.73 -19.46 5.48
CA ILE A 87 -2.93 -20.29 5.27
C ILE A 87 -4.08 -19.41 4.78
N ALA A 88 -4.26 -18.21 5.34
CA ALA A 88 -5.27 -17.27 4.86
C ALA A 88 -5.02 -16.91 3.39
N VAL A 89 -3.76 -16.68 3.02
CA VAL A 89 -3.38 -16.40 1.62
C VAL A 89 -3.77 -17.54 0.69
N ALA A 90 -3.43 -18.78 1.04
CA ALA A 90 -3.77 -19.95 0.24
C ALA A 90 -5.30 -20.14 0.12
N VAL A 91 -6.04 -19.95 1.20
CA VAL A 91 -7.51 -20.02 1.21
C VAL A 91 -8.13 -18.93 0.35
N MET A 92 -7.61 -17.70 0.41
CA MET A 92 -8.08 -16.61 -0.44
C MET A 92 -7.78 -16.90 -1.92
N ALA A 93 -6.58 -17.37 -2.24
CA ALA A 93 -6.15 -17.62 -3.62
C ALA A 93 -6.89 -18.78 -4.28
N TYR A 94 -7.07 -19.90 -3.56
CA TYR A 94 -7.53 -21.17 -4.17
C TYR A 94 -8.89 -21.64 -3.65
N GLY A 95 -9.40 -21.03 -2.59
CA GLY A 95 -10.62 -21.47 -1.92
C GLY A 95 -10.46 -22.80 -1.19
N THR A 96 -11.55 -23.25 -0.58
CA THR A 96 -11.72 -24.56 0.05
C THR A 96 -13.11 -25.11 -0.28
N GLN A 97 -13.49 -26.24 0.30
CA GLN A 97 -14.85 -26.76 0.19
C GLN A 97 -15.92 -25.82 0.77
N SER A 98 -15.55 -24.93 1.70
CA SER A 98 -16.45 -24.03 2.41
C SER A 98 -16.20 -22.54 2.20
N ILE A 99 -15.08 -22.18 1.57
CA ILE A 99 -14.67 -20.78 1.36
C ILE A 99 -14.35 -20.59 -0.12
N GLN A 100 -15.03 -19.66 -0.77
CA GLN A 100 -14.76 -19.34 -2.17
C GLN A 100 -13.47 -18.53 -2.32
N ALA A 101 -12.70 -18.85 -3.36
CA ALA A 101 -11.54 -18.07 -3.77
C ALA A 101 -11.94 -16.63 -4.14
N VAL A 102 -10.98 -15.70 -4.06
CA VAL A 102 -11.18 -14.26 -4.33
C VAL A 102 -10.47 -13.84 -5.61
N ASP A 103 -10.90 -12.73 -6.21
CA ASP A 103 -10.27 -12.17 -7.42
C ASP A 103 -8.93 -11.47 -7.09
N LYS A 104 -8.84 -10.87 -5.90
CA LYS A 104 -7.64 -10.16 -5.43
C LYS A 104 -7.52 -10.20 -3.91
N ILE A 105 -6.28 -10.36 -3.44
CA ILE A 105 -5.91 -10.40 -2.02
C ILE A 105 -5.35 -9.05 -1.59
N PHE A 106 -5.84 -8.56 -0.47
CA PHE A 106 -5.46 -7.30 0.16
C PHE A 106 -5.04 -7.51 1.61
N GLY A 107 -4.36 -6.49 2.13
CA GLY A 107 -4.06 -6.37 3.56
C GLY A 107 -2.61 -6.65 3.90
N ALA A 108 -2.27 -6.30 5.14
CA ALA A 108 -0.97 -6.47 5.75
C ALA A 108 -0.95 -7.72 6.65
N GLY A 109 0.25 -8.21 6.96
CA GLY A 109 0.46 -9.34 7.86
C GLY A 109 1.95 -9.50 8.13
N ASP A 110 2.31 -10.56 8.84
CA ASP A 110 3.71 -10.87 9.13
C ASP A 110 4.52 -11.23 7.86
N ASN A 111 5.82 -11.41 8.03
CA ASN A 111 6.74 -11.76 6.95
C ASN A 111 6.33 -13.06 6.22
N TYR A 112 5.66 -13.99 6.90
CA TYR A 112 5.19 -15.24 6.28
C TYR A 112 3.96 -15.00 5.40
N PHE A 113 2.99 -14.22 5.88
CA PHE A 113 1.83 -13.78 5.10
C PHE A 113 2.29 -13.03 3.84
N MET A 114 3.30 -12.17 3.96
CA MET A 114 3.86 -11.42 2.85
C MET A 114 4.59 -12.27 1.83
N ALA A 115 5.44 -13.19 2.29
CA ALA A 115 6.07 -14.17 1.42
C ALA A 115 5.02 -15.02 0.67
N ALA A 116 3.95 -15.45 1.37
CA ALA A 116 2.86 -16.19 0.76
C ALA A 116 2.13 -15.36 -0.32
N LYS A 117 1.82 -14.08 -0.06
CA LYS A 117 1.22 -13.17 -1.06
C LYS A 117 2.06 -13.10 -2.33
N GLN A 118 3.39 -12.96 -2.18
CA GLN A 118 4.30 -12.91 -3.32
C GLN A 118 4.32 -14.23 -4.11
N ILE A 119 4.26 -15.37 -3.44
CA ILE A 119 4.23 -16.70 -4.10
C ILE A 119 2.94 -16.85 -4.91
N VAL A 120 1.78 -16.52 -4.33
CA VAL A 120 0.49 -16.69 -5.01
C VAL A 120 0.20 -15.61 -6.06
N ALA A 121 1.01 -14.55 -6.15
CA ALA A 121 0.80 -13.45 -7.08
C ALA A 121 0.75 -13.87 -8.57
N GLN A 122 1.27 -15.07 -8.88
CA GLN A 122 1.18 -15.68 -10.21
C GLN A 122 -0.21 -16.24 -10.53
N ASP A 123 -0.96 -16.63 -9.50
CA ASP A 123 -2.26 -17.29 -9.62
C ASP A 123 -3.42 -16.34 -9.28
N THR A 124 -3.26 -15.51 -8.25
CA THR A 124 -4.26 -14.55 -7.78
C THR A 124 -3.61 -13.19 -7.60
N ARG A 125 -4.29 -12.12 -8.05
CA ARG A 125 -3.75 -10.77 -7.91
C ARG A 125 -3.60 -10.42 -6.43
N ILE A 126 -2.54 -9.68 -6.11
CA ILE A 126 -2.35 -9.03 -4.81
C ILE A 126 -2.36 -7.51 -5.00
N ASP A 127 -2.58 -6.77 -3.93
CA ASP A 127 -2.44 -5.31 -3.88
C ASP A 127 -0.99 -4.85 -4.10
N MET A 128 -0.18 -4.86 -3.05
CA MET A 128 1.21 -4.41 -3.05
C MET A 128 2.03 -5.23 -2.08
N PRO A 129 3.34 -5.37 -2.32
CA PRO A 129 4.26 -5.82 -1.29
C PRO A 129 4.25 -4.83 -0.13
N SER A 130 4.08 -5.32 1.09
CA SER A 130 4.20 -4.54 2.32
C SER A 130 5.01 -5.36 3.31
N GLY A 131 6.28 -5.03 3.48
CA GLY A 131 7.13 -5.60 4.52
C GLY A 131 6.95 -4.89 5.88
N PRO A 132 7.98 -4.96 6.76
CA PRO A 132 8.08 -4.18 7.98
C PRO A 132 7.72 -2.70 7.79
N SER A 133 7.21 -2.07 8.84
CA SER A 133 6.77 -0.67 8.77
C SER A 133 7.98 0.27 8.79
N GLU A 134 8.06 1.21 7.86
CA GLU A 134 9.23 2.09 7.66
C GLU A 134 8.86 3.58 7.84
N ASN A 135 9.61 4.30 8.68
CA ASN A 135 9.48 5.76 8.80
C ASN A 135 10.83 6.46 8.67
N LEU A 136 10.98 7.29 7.63
CA LEU A 136 12.11 8.18 7.48
C LEU A 136 11.75 9.56 8.04
N ILE A 137 12.64 10.17 8.80
CA ILE A 137 12.45 11.49 9.37
C ILE A 137 13.54 12.42 8.86
N ILE A 138 13.17 13.51 8.21
CA ILE A 138 14.09 14.59 7.84
C ILE A 138 13.97 15.70 8.89
N ALA A 139 15.05 16.01 9.58
CA ALA A 139 15.09 17.06 10.59
C ALA A 139 16.45 17.76 10.63
N ASP A 140 16.48 19.00 11.10
CA ASP A 140 17.65 19.88 11.18
C ASP A 140 17.63 20.67 12.50
N GLU A 141 18.58 21.59 12.70
CA GLU A 141 18.63 22.42 13.92
C GLU A 141 17.37 23.29 14.16
N SER A 142 16.54 23.51 13.14
CA SER A 142 15.28 24.25 13.26
C SER A 142 14.14 23.40 13.81
N SER A 143 14.31 22.08 13.86
CA SER A 143 13.29 21.14 14.32
C SER A 143 13.05 21.23 15.83
N ASN A 144 11.80 20.97 16.23
CA ASN A 144 11.52 20.69 17.63
C ASN A 144 11.97 19.27 17.97
N LEU A 145 12.96 19.16 18.85
CA LEU A 145 13.60 17.89 19.21
C LEU A 145 12.61 16.86 19.80
N ASP A 146 11.68 17.29 20.67
CA ASP A 146 10.67 16.42 21.27
C ASP A 146 9.76 15.79 20.22
N ARG A 147 9.36 16.56 19.20
CA ARG A 147 8.51 16.04 18.11
C ARG A 147 9.23 15.01 17.26
N VAL A 148 10.50 15.26 16.93
CA VAL A 148 11.33 14.32 16.17
C VAL A 148 11.47 13.02 16.96
N LEU A 149 11.78 13.12 18.25
CA LEU A 149 11.92 11.98 19.13
C LEU A 149 10.63 11.15 19.22
N LEU A 150 9.49 11.81 19.44
CA LEU A 150 8.20 11.13 19.55
C LEU A 150 7.84 10.39 18.26
N ASP A 151 8.12 10.97 17.09
CA ASP A 151 7.84 10.33 15.80
C ASP A 151 8.84 9.19 15.49
N LEU A 152 10.07 9.24 16.01
CA LEU A 152 11.00 8.11 15.97
C LEU A 152 10.50 6.95 16.84
N ILE A 153 10.10 7.24 18.09
CA ILE A 153 9.69 6.25 19.09
C ILE A 153 8.32 5.64 18.75
N SER A 154 7.36 6.44 18.28
CA SER A 154 6.02 5.93 17.95
C SER A 154 6.08 4.83 16.89
N GLN A 155 6.96 4.97 15.91
CA GLN A 155 7.18 3.93 14.90
C GLN A 155 7.76 2.65 15.50
N ALA A 156 8.61 2.76 16.53
CA ALA A 156 9.21 1.62 17.23
C ALA A 156 8.19 0.84 18.11
N GLU A 157 6.94 1.32 18.25
CA GLU A 157 5.85 0.58 18.92
C GLU A 157 5.27 -0.54 18.04
N HIS A 158 5.43 -0.45 16.71
CA HIS A 158 4.95 -1.47 15.78
C HIS A 158 5.74 -2.78 15.89
N LEU A 159 5.12 -3.91 15.54
CA LEU A 159 5.85 -5.16 15.40
C LEU A 159 6.67 -5.13 14.11
N ASP A 160 7.99 -5.29 14.20
CA ASP A 160 8.93 -5.29 13.08
C ASP A 160 8.91 -3.94 12.31
N SER A 161 9.62 -2.94 12.85
CA SER A 161 9.71 -1.61 12.23
C SER A 161 11.15 -1.13 12.08
N MET A 162 11.35 -0.23 11.13
CA MET A 162 12.61 0.45 10.86
C MET A 162 12.37 1.96 10.82
N THR A 163 13.26 2.70 11.48
CA THR A 163 13.20 4.16 11.51
C THR A 163 14.55 4.75 11.14
N ILE A 164 14.57 5.80 10.31
CA ILE A 164 15.82 6.46 9.93
C ILE A 164 15.68 7.97 10.07
N LEU A 165 16.51 8.58 10.92
CA LEU A 165 16.69 10.02 10.95
C LEU A 165 17.71 10.44 9.89
N LEU A 166 17.35 11.41 9.06
CA LEU A 166 18.20 12.05 8.06
C LEU A 166 18.39 13.51 8.47
N THR A 167 19.63 13.95 8.64
CA THR A 167 19.93 15.32 9.06
C THR A 167 21.22 15.84 8.41
N ASP A 168 21.35 17.15 8.32
CA ASP A 168 22.55 17.85 7.87
C ASP A 168 23.38 18.44 9.05
N SER A 169 22.98 18.14 10.29
CA SER A 169 23.69 18.59 11.49
C SER A 169 24.14 17.43 12.38
N GLU A 170 25.46 17.34 12.58
CA GLU A 170 26.07 16.39 13.50
C GLU A 170 25.69 16.71 14.96
N ASP A 171 25.60 18.00 15.34
CA ASP A 171 25.23 18.42 16.69
C ASP A 171 23.77 18.06 17.01
N PHE A 172 22.86 18.26 16.04
CA PHE A 172 21.48 17.83 16.14
C PHE A 172 21.36 16.31 16.32
N ALA A 173 22.11 15.54 15.53
CA ALA A 173 22.15 14.08 15.63
C ALA A 173 22.57 13.62 17.03
N TYR A 174 23.65 14.18 17.60
CA TYR A 174 24.09 13.82 18.96
C TYR A 174 23.03 14.14 20.02
N ARG A 175 22.36 15.29 19.91
CA ARG A 175 21.27 15.66 20.82
C ARG A 175 20.08 14.71 20.73
N VAL A 176 19.75 14.22 19.53
CA VAL A 176 18.72 13.17 19.36
C VAL A 176 19.16 11.88 20.06
N VAL A 177 20.41 11.44 19.88
CA VAL A 177 20.93 10.21 20.53
C VAL A 177 20.84 10.31 22.05
N GLU A 178 21.33 11.41 22.64
CA GLU A 178 21.29 11.61 24.10
C GLU A 178 19.84 11.53 24.63
N MET A 179 18.90 12.15 23.91
CA MET A 179 17.51 12.18 24.32
C MET A 179 16.80 10.83 24.11
N LEU A 180 17.14 10.07 23.05
CA LEU A 180 16.68 8.70 22.85
C LEU A 180 17.14 7.77 23.98
N GLU A 181 18.43 7.83 24.33
CA GLU A 181 18.99 7.01 25.41
C GLU A 181 18.27 7.27 26.75
N SER A 182 18.02 8.55 27.07
CA SER A 182 17.25 8.91 28.27
C SER A 182 15.81 8.39 28.25
N SER A 183 15.14 8.47 27.09
CA SER A 183 13.73 8.10 26.95
C SER A 183 13.52 6.58 26.97
N LEU A 184 14.46 5.82 26.41
CA LEU A 184 14.39 4.36 26.39
C LEU A 184 14.60 3.75 27.78
N LEU A 185 15.42 4.38 28.62
CA LEU A 185 15.57 3.99 30.03
C LEU A 185 14.26 4.12 30.82
N GLU A 186 13.41 5.08 30.45
CA GLU A 186 12.11 5.31 31.11
C GLU A 186 10.98 4.43 30.54
N ALA A 187 10.99 4.13 29.24
CA ALA A 187 9.89 3.45 28.56
C ALA A 187 9.71 1.97 28.97
N GLY A 188 10.78 1.27 29.36
CA GLY A 188 10.72 -0.12 29.87
C GLY A 188 10.09 -1.16 28.93
N ASN A 189 9.89 -0.83 27.66
CA ASN A 189 9.17 -1.65 26.68
C ASN A 189 10.17 -2.46 25.83
N ALA A 190 10.08 -3.79 25.90
CA ALA A 190 10.96 -4.71 25.18
C ALA A 190 10.84 -4.62 23.65
N VAL A 191 9.63 -4.32 23.12
CA VAL A 191 9.39 -4.18 21.68
C VAL A 191 10.12 -2.95 21.13
N ILE A 192 9.94 -1.80 21.80
CA ILE A 192 10.63 -0.56 21.45
C ILE A 192 12.15 -0.78 21.50
N SER A 193 12.64 -1.42 22.57
CA SER A 193 14.08 -1.69 22.73
C SER A 193 14.65 -2.58 21.62
N ASP A 194 13.86 -3.51 21.07
CA ASP A 194 14.30 -4.37 19.98
C ASP A 194 14.28 -3.65 18.63
N ASN A 195 13.17 -2.96 18.30
CA ASN A 195 13.06 -2.17 17.08
C ASN A 195 14.08 -1.02 17.01
N MET A 196 14.47 -0.46 18.17
CA MET A 196 15.52 0.57 18.21
C MET A 196 16.89 0.09 17.70
N LYS A 197 17.13 -1.22 17.63
CA LYS A 197 18.33 -1.78 16.95
C LYS A 197 18.27 -1.59 15.43
N ASN A 198 17.07 -1.39 14.88
CA ASN A 198 16.80 -1.07 13.48
C ASN A 198 16.56 0.43 13.29
N THR A 199 16.95 1.27 14.26
CA THR A 199 16.92 2.73 14.12
C THR A 199 18.28 3.25 13.72
N PHE A 200 18.33 4.05 12.66
CA PHE A 200 19.56 4.63 12.12
C PHE A 200 19.52 6.15 12.11
N ILE A 201 20.67 6.80 12.28
CA ILE A 201 20.84 8.23 12.03
C ILE A 201 21.88 8.37 10.93
N LEU A 202 21.49 9.01 9.83
CA LEU A 202 22.36 9.29 8.70
C LEU A 202 22.56 10.81 8.60
N ILE A 203 23.83 11.21 8.62
CA ILE A 203 24.24 12.61 8.57
C ILE A 203 24.77 12.89 7.16
N PHE A 204 24.33 13.98 6.56
CA PHE A 204 24.68 14.40 5.20
C PHE A 204 25.30 15.79 5.21
N ASP A 205 26.04 16.13 4.16
CA ASP A 205 26.63 17.47 4.01
C ASP A 205 25.60 18.50 3.49
N ASP A 206 24.55 18.04 2.79
CA ASP A 206 23.55 18.87 2.11
C ASP A 206 22.15 18.24 2.10
N ILE A 207 21.13 19.10 2.11
CA ILE A 207 19.73 18.71 2.02
C ILE A 207 19.37 18.04 0.69
N ASN A 208 20.05 18.33 -0.43
CA ASN A 208 19.77 17.61 -1.68
C ASN A 208 20.26 16.16 -1.61
N ASP A 209 21.37 15.88 -0.93
CA ASP A 209 21.82 14.50 -0.68
C ASP A 209 20.83 13.73 0.19
N ILE A 210 20.21 14.40 1.19
CA ILE A 210 19.10 13.82 1.97
C ILE A 210 17.93 13.45 1.06
N VAL A 211 17.53 14.36 0.16
CA VAL A 211 16.44 14.11 -0.80
C VAL A 211 16.78 12.95 -1.74
N GLU A 212 18.02 12.87 -2.22
CA GLU A 212 18.50 11.76 -3.04
C GLU A 212 18.42 10.44 -2.25
N ALA A 213 18.89 10.43 -1.01
CA ALA A 213 18.81 9.27 -0.13
C ALA A 213 17.36 8.79 0.07
N VAL A 214 16.41 9.69 0.33
CA VAL A 214 14.98 9.36 0.41
C VAL A 214 14.49 8.71 -0.88
N ASN A 215 14.81 9.31 -2.02
CA ASN A 215 14.36 8.79 -3.32
C ASN A 215 14.99 7.43 -3.66
N VAL A 216 16.23 7.16 -3.22
CA VAL A 216 16.90 5.86 -3.38
C VAL A 216 16.30 4.82 -2.45
N ILE A 217 16.10 5.16 -1.17
CA ILE A 217 15.53 4.26 -0.16
C ILE A 217 14.08 3.92 -0.52
N SER A 218 13.32 4.89 -1.06
CA SER A 218 11.92 4.73 -1.43
C SER A 218 11.04 4.20 -0.28
N PRO A 219 11.03 4.89 0.87
CA PRO A 219 10.42 4.39 2.09
C PRO A 219 8.89 4.38 2.04
N GLU A 220 8.31 3.66 2.99
CA GLU A 220 6.86 3.70 3.22
C GLU A 220 6.38 5.10 3.62
N ARG A 221 7.00 5.73 4.62
CA ARG A 221 6.67 7.09 5.09
C ARG A 221 7.91 7.98 5.16
N VAL A 222 7.72 9.27 4.91
CA VAL A 222 8.69 10.32 5.21
C VAL A 222 8.02 11.45 5.98
N ALA A 223 8.45 11.71 7.21
CA ALA A 223 8.10 12.91 7.95
C ALA A 223 9.21 13.96 7.83
N ILE A 224 8.83 15.22 7.57
CA ILE A 224 9.78 16.32 7.38
C ILE A 224 9.48 17.38 8.43
N PHE A 225 10.41 17.58 9.36
CA PHE A 225 10.32 18.58 10.41
C PHE A 225 11.38 19.64 10.20
N THR A 226 11.17 20.59 9.27
CA THR A 226 12.14 21.67 9.04
C THR A 226 11.41 22.97 8.68
N SER A 227 12.12 24.09 8.80
CA SER A 227 11.61 25.39 8.33
C SER A 227 11.29 25.42 6.82
N ASN A 228 11.98 24.60 6.02
CA ASN A 228 11.82 24.51 4.55
C ASN A 228 11.09 23.24 4.08
N ALA A 229 10.33 22.58 4.95
CA ALA A 229 9.75 21.25 4.71
C ALA A 229 8.99 21.11 3.37
N ALA A 230 8.21 22.14 2.99
CA ALA A 230 7.45 22.11 1.74
C ALA A 230 8.35 22.08 0.49
N SER A 231 9.49 22.78 0.52
CA SER A 231 10.46 22.78 -0.58
C SER A 231 11.13 21.42 -0.72
N ILE A 232 11.50 20.80 0.41
CA ILE A 232 12.08 19.46 0.44
C ILE A 232 11.08 18.44 -0.11
N ALA A 233 9.83 18.46 0.40
CA ALA A 233 8.76 17.57 -0.03
C ALA A 233 8.53 17.60 -1.55
N SER A 234 8.60 18.79 -2.17
CA SER A 234 8.40 18.93 -3.62
C SER A 234 9.42 18.21 -4.51
N LYS A 235 10.56 17.79 -3.93
CA LYS A 235 11.62 17.06 -4.61
C LYS A 235 11.61 15.54 -4.32
N ILE A 236 10.74 15.09 -3.42
CA ILE A 236 10.56 13.66 -3.12
C ILE A 236 9.63 13.06 -4.16
N ASN A 237 10.14 12.09 -4.90
CA ASN A 237 9.41 11.35 -5.93
C ASN A 237 9.00 9.95 -5.46
N ASN A 238 9.81 9.33 -4.57
CA ASN A 238 9.58 7.96 -4.11
C ASN A 238 9.38 7.93 -2.59
N ALA A 239 8.12 7.92 -2.17
CA ALA A 239 7.69 7.64 -0.81
C ALA A 239 6.22 7.20 -0.85
N GLY A 240 5.79 6.30 0.04
CA GLY A 240 4.37 5.94 0.15
C GLY A 240 3.53 7.14 0.60
N ALA A 241 4.03 7.89 1.59
CA ALA A 241 3.44 9.15 2.05
C ALA A 241 4.51 10.15 2.52
N VAL A 242 4.27 11.44 2.28
CA VAL A 242 5.12 12.54 2.74
C VAL A 242 4.34 13.44 3.70
N PHE A 243 4.83 13.56 4.93
CA PHE A 243 4.24 14.39 5.98
C PHE A 243 5.06 15.66 6.16
N ILE A 244 4.43 16.82 5.90
CA ILE A 244 5.09 18.12 5.97
C ILE A 244 4.80 18.75 7.33
N ASN A 245 5.81 18.89 8.18
CA ASN A 245 5.70 19.40 9.55
C ASN A 245 4.57 18.75 10.36
N THR A 246 4.34 17.46 10.12
CA THR A 246 3.21 16.69 10.65
C THR A 246 3.73 15.31 11.10
N PRO A 247 3.40 14.84 12.32
CA PRO A 247 3.71 13.48 12.74
C PRO A 247 3.08 12.43 11.83
N SER A 248 3.83 11.37 11.54
CA SER A 248 3.42 10.25 10.69
C SER A 248 2.14 9.55 11.19
N ALA A 249 1.95 9.49 12.51
CA ALA A 249 0.78 8.89 13.16
C ALA A 249 -0.57 9.52 12.74
N PHE A 250 -0.59 10.78 12.29
CA PHE A 250 -1.81 11.36 11.72
C PHE A 250 -2.28 10.64 10.46
N GLY A 251 -1.34 10.07 9.70
CA GLY A 251 -1.58 9.26 8.53
C GLY A 251 -2.33 7.96 8.82
N ASP A 252 -2.00 7.33 9.94
CA ASP A 252 -2.55 6.02 10.29
C ASP A 252 -4.00 6.10 10.79
N TYR A 253 -4.40 7.26 11.33
CA TYR A 253 -5.68 7.36 12.06
C TYR A 253 -6.60 8.53 11.67
N GLY A 254 -6.08 9.64 11.12
CA GLY A 254 -6.81 10.92 11.19
C GLY A 254 -7.06 11.66 9.88
N VAL A 255 -6.15 11.59 8.92
CA VAL A 255 -6.16 12.51 7.76
C VAL A 255 -6.90 11.98 6.54
N GLY A 256 -7.46 10.77 6.62
CA GLY A 256 -8.25 10.16 5.54
C GLY A 256 -7.42 9.60 4.39
N MET A 257 -6.08 9.63 4.49
CA MET A 257 -5.21 8.86 3.60
C MET A 257 -5.36 7.36 3.87
N ASN A 258 -4.96 6.53 2.92
CA ASN A 258 -4.85 5.11 3.17
C ASN A 258 -3.51 4.80 3.85
N GLN A 259 -3.56 4.13 5.01
CA GLN A 259 -2.35 3.71 5.73
C GLN A 259 -1.68 2.48 5.10
N GLN A 260 -2.33 1.80 4.15
CA GLN A 260 -1.70 0.71 3.41
C GLN A 260 -0.78 1.31 2.34
N LEU A 261 0.52 1.29 2.64
CA LEU A 261 1.59 1.89 1.86
C LEU A 261 2.62 0.82 1.45
N PRO A 262 3.36 1.04 0.34
CA PRO A 262 4.44 0.14 -0.06
C PRO A 262 5.70 0.41 0.78
N SER A 263 6.31 -0.64 1.33
CA SER A 263 7.59 -0.56 2.07
C SER A 263 8.71 -1.31 1.35
N SER A 264 9.90 -1.43 1.94
CA SER A 264 11.05 -2.17 1.39
C SER A 264 11.47 -1.68 -0.01
N GLY A 265 11.40 -0.36 -0.19
CA GLY A 265 11.76 0.30 -1.44
C GLY A 265 10.72 0.18 -2.57
N PHE A 266 9.55 -0.42 -2.31
CA PHE A 266 8.51 -0.57 -3.34
C PHE A 266 7.80 0.75 -3.68
N ALA A 267 7.96 1.81 -2.88
CA ALA A 267 7.44 3.15 -3.21
C ALA A 267 8.03 3.73 -4.51
N ARG A 268 9.12 3.15 -5.05
CA ARG A 268 9.65 3.49 -6.38
C ARG A 268 8.72 3.15 -7.55
N SER A 269 7.75 2.26 -7.33
CA SER A 269 6.86 1.75 -8.38
C SER A 269 5.41 1.54 -7.94
N PHE A 270 5.15 1.51 -6.64
CA PHE A 270 3.81 1.44 -6.06
C PHE A 270 3.48 2.75 -5.37
N GLY A 271 2.19 3.10 -5.36
CA GLY A 271 1.65 4.18 -4.54
C GLY A 271 0.84 3.64 -3.36
N ALA A 272 0.31 4.56 -2.56
CA ALA A 272 -0.68 4.23 -1.52
C ALA A 272 -1.89 3.50 -2.11
N LEU A 273 -2.53 2.65 -1.30
CA LEU A 273 -3.75 1.95 -1.70
C LEU A 273 -4.89 2.97 -1.96
N THR A 274 -5.56 2.84 -3.10
CA THR A 274 -6.67 3.73 -3.51
C THR A 274 -7.91 2.94 -3.91
N VAL A 275 -9.01 3.65 -4.18
CA VAL A 275 -10.21 3.07 -4.81
C VAL A 275 -9.90 2.34 -6.12
N LEU A 276 -8.91 2.80 -6.90
CA LEU A 276 -8.58 2.20 -8.19
C LEU A 276 -8.01 0.79 -8.05
N ASP A 277 -7.43 0.45 -6.90
CA ASP A 277 -6.92 -0.90 -6.62
C ASP A 277 -8.01 -1.96 -6.52
N PHE A 278 -9.25 -1.54 -6.30
CA PHE A 278 -10.46 -2.36 -6.25
C PHE A 278 -11.23 -2.34 -7.58
N MET A 279 -10.65 -1.77 -8.63
CA MET A 279 -11.24 -1.66 -9.95
C MET A 279 -10.28 -2.17 -11.03
N LYS A 280 -10.83 -2.45 -12.21
CA LYS A 280 -10.05 -2.75 -13.42
C LYS A 280 -10.55 -1.94 -14.63
N PRO A 281 -9.64 -1.46 -15.49
CA PRO A 281 -10.02 -0.84 -16.75
C PRO A 281 -10.60 -1.88 -17.71
N LEU A 282 -11.68 -1.54 -18.40
CA LEU A 282 -12.32 -2.33 -19.45
C LEU A 282 -12.57 -1.43 -20.67
N TYR A 283 -12.01 -1.81 -21.81
CA TYR A 283 -12.26 -1.14 -23.09
C TYR A 283 -13.48 -1.72 -23.81
N GLU A 284 -14.37 -0.84 -24.26
CA GLU A 284 -15.42 -1.14 -25.22
C GLU A 284 -15.11 -0.38 -26.51
N ILE A 285 -15.00 -1.08 -27.63
CA ILE A 285 -14.59 -0.51 -28.91
C ILE A 285 -15.65 -0.84 -29.94
N GLU A 286 -16.08 0.18 -30.67
CA GLU A 286 -17.07 0.08 -31.74
C GLU A 286 -16.59 0.91 -32.93
N LEU A 287 -16.22 0.25 -34.02
CA LEU A 287 -15.84 0.94 -35.26
C LEU A 287 -17.07 1.32 -36.06
N ASN A 288 -17.02 2.49 -36.69
CA ASN A 288 -17.99 2.88 -37.72
C ASN A 288 -17.47 2.49 -39.12
N ASN A 289 -18.32 2.63 -40.15
CA ASN A 289 -17.96 2.27 -41.52
C ASN A 289 -16.69 2.98 -42.05
N ASN A 290 -16.45 4.22 -41.64
CA ASN A 290 -15.24 4.95 -42.05
C ASN A 290 -13.99 4.34 -41.42
N GLY A 291 -14.02 4.06 -40.12
CA GLY A 291 -12.93 3.40 -39.41
C GLY A 291 -12.62 2.03 -39.97
N ILE A 292 -13.64 1.25 -40.31
CA ILE A 292 -13.46 -0.06 -40.95
C ILE A 292 -12.76 0.13 -42.30
N ASN A 293 -13.31 0.94 -43.20
CA ASN A 293 -12.78 1.10 -44.55
C ASN A 293 -11.32 1.62 -44.56
N ASP A 294 -11.01 2.57 -43.68
CA ASP A 294 -9.67 3.17 -43.61
C ASP A 294 -8.63 2.23 -42.99
N LEU A 295 -9.00 1.47 -41.94
CA LEU A 295 -8.06 0.62 -41.21
C LEU A 295 -7.89 -0.78 -41.82
N LYS A 296 -8.93 -1.31 -42.47
CA LYS A 296 -9.02 -2.72 -42.89
C LYS A 296 -7.80 -3.22 -43.65
N ILE A 297 -7.38 -2.51 -44.70
CA ILE A 297 -6.23 -2.90 -45.53
C ILE A 297 -4.92 -2.87 -44.72
N PHE A 298 -4.75 -1.87 -43.86
CA PHE A 298 -3.55 -1.72 -43.05
C PHE A 298 -3.45 -2.83 -42.00
N VAL A 299 -4.51 -3.06 -41.21
CA VAL A 299 -4.52 -4.07 -40.15
C VAL A 299 -4.45 -5.48 -40.73
N GLU A 300 -5.10 -5.75 -41.86
CA GLU A 300 -4.97 -7.03 -42.56
C GLU A 300 -3.51 -7.32 -42.95
N LYS A 301 -2.81 -6.33 -43.53
CA LYS A 301 -1.41 -6.49 -43.94
C LYS A 301 -0.49 -6.71 -42.74
N MET A 302 -0.70 -5.99 -41.64
CA MET A 302 0.05 -6.22 -40.40
C MET A 302 -0.13 -7.66 -39.92
N ALA A 303 -1.37 -8.15 -39.84
CA ALA A 303 -1.65 -9.52 -39.43
C ALA A 303 -0.96 -10.56 -40.35
N LEU A 304 -0.90 -10.32 -41.66
CA LEU A 304 -0.17 -11.21 -42.58
C LEU A 304 1.35 -11.17 -42.39
N LEU A 305 1.91 -9.98 -42.17
CA LEU A 305 3.36 -9.80 -41.92
C LEU A 305 3.81 -10.50 -40.63
N GLU A 306 2.95 -10.52 -39.61
CA GLU A 306 3.18 -11.22 -38.35
C GLU A 306 2.88 -12.73 -38.43
N GLY A 307 2.41 -13.23 -39.58
CA GLY A 307 2.12 -14.65 -39.78
C GLY A 307 0.79 -15.12 -39.22
N PHE A 308 -0.20 -14.23 -39.08
CA PHE A 308 -1.55 -14.50 -38.56
C PHE A 308 -2.64 -14.50 -39.65
N PRO A 309 -2.71 -15.52 -40.53
CA PRO A 309 -3.61 -15.52 -41.68
C PRO A 309 -5.10 -15.54 -41.30
N LEU A 310 -5.47 -16.10 -40.14
CA LEU A 310 -6.85 -16.12 -39.67
C LEU A 310 -7.31 -14.76 -39.11
N HIS A 311 -6.41 -14.00 -38.48
CA HIS A 311 -6.70 -12.62 -38.06
C HIS A 311 -6.93 -11.73 -39.30
N ALA A 312 -6.04 -11.83 -40.28
CA ALA A 312 -6.17 -11.13 -41.55
C ALA A 312 -7.50 -11.47 -42.25
N LYS A 313 -7.89 -12.76 -42.26
CA LYS A 313 -9.19 -13.18 -42.80
C LYS A 313 -10.35 -12.58 -42.02
N ALA A 314 -10.34 -12.61 -40.69
CA ALA A 314 -11.40 -12.00 -39.88
C ALA A 314 -11.58 -10.51 -40.20
N ILE A 315 -10.48 -9.76 -40.34
CA ILE A 315 -10.49 -8.34 -40.74
C ILE A 315 -11.04 -8.16 -42.17
N ARG A 316 -10.63 -9.04 -43.09
CA ARG A 316 -11.07 -8.99 -44.50
C ARG A 316 -12.57 -9.24 -44.66
N GLU A 317 -13.13 -10.14 -43.87
CA GLU A 317 -14.55 -10.53 -43.94
C GLU A 317 -15.47 -9.64 -43.09
N PHE A 318 -14.92 -8.88 -42.12
CA PHE A 318 -15.66 -7.86 -41.33
C PHE A 318 -16.00 -6.63 -42.16
#